data_AF-H1KH73-F1
#
_entry.id   AF-H1KH73-F1
#
_cell.length_a   1.000
_cell.length_b   1.000
_cell.length_c   1.000
_cell.angle_alpha   90.00
_cell.angle_beta   90.00
_cell.angle_gamma   90.00
#
_symmetry.space_group_name_H-M   'P 1'
#
loop_
_entity.id
_entity.type
_entity.pdbx_description
1 polymer ?
#
loop_
_entity_poly.entity_id
_entity_poly.type
_entity_poly.pdbx_seq_one_letter_code
_entity_poly.pdbx_strand_id
1 'polypeptide(L)'
;MPASTTAWVIATLNLIAGIEGIGNVPIAILERTGDDTEAFWMRSAEILCAKTGDNFCDTDMMVMRDNTNPLGFMRMITYVGPKGEQKRVCAVLPPSEDVSPALTATGVSAGNTYSWEDLPTSQAAWVWLMLQNAAHCLDGNGGVSDDKRADAFATLGTTLIFGDPGFAAPGGKSPSRVFGYYRNSEANRWAANLGERILLDTWKAEAVAAAQARTGCTLTADASSRLDVDQIPRDAQIAAADVCVPAGQGGPRPGRVTDSNLWAWMYQSPVGAPPQPWTPLKTFQSLQAAAAYVWQQAGALSKR
;
A
#
# COMPACT_ATOMS: atom_id res chain seq x y z
N MET A 1 -12.72 21.36 12.17
CA MET A 1 -11.59 21.22 11.23
C MET A 1 -11.03 19.82 11.47
N PRO A 2 -11.03 18.89 10.50
CA PRO A 2 -10.47 17.58 10.77
C PRO A 2 -8.96 17.72 10.98
N ALA A 3 -8.43 16.90 11.88
CA ALA A 3 -7.03 16.86 12.27
C ALA A 3 -6.11 16.80 11.04
N SER A 4 -4.95 17.45 11.15
CA SER A 4 -3.79 17.31 10.24
C SER A 4 -3.79 15.95 9.56
N THR A 5 -4.24 15.90 8.30
CA THR A 5 -4.41 14.63 7.59
C THR A 5 -3.02 14.04 7.36
N THR A 6 -2.71 12.96 8.08
CA THR A 6 -1.37 12.36 8.06
C THR A 6 -0.96 11.97 6.64
N ALA A 7 0.32 12.08 6.28
CA ALA A 7 0.80 11.88 4.90
C ALA A 7 0.34 10.57 4.23
N TRP A 8 0.16 9.50 5.01
CA TRP A 8 -0.35 8.22 4.52
C TRP A 8 -1.84 8.27 4.12
N VAL A 9 -2.68 9.06 4.79
CA VAL A 9 -4.09 9.27 4.41
C VAL A 9 -4.14 9.94 3.05
N ILE A 10 -3.39 11.04 2.89
CA ILE A 10 -3.31 11.80 1.64
C ILE A 10 -2.84 10.89 0.50
N ALA A 11 -1.77 10.11 0.74
CA ALA A 11 -1.27 9.16 -0.25
C ALA A 11 -2.32 8.09 -0.63
N THR A 12 -3.06 7.59 0.34
CA THR A 12 -4.14 6.60 0.12
C THR A 12 -5.25 7.19 -0.74
N LEU A 13 -5.77 8.37 -0.38
CA LEU A 13 -6.83 9.06 -1.12
C LEU A 13 -6.38 9.40 -2.55
N ASN A 14 -5.12 9.80 -2.74
CA ASN A 14 -4.58 10.05 -4.07
C ASN A 14 -4.45 8.77 -4.91
N LEU A 15 -4.11 7.63 -4.30
CA LEU A 15 -4.10 6.34 -5.00
C LEU A 15 -5.53 5.95 -5.45
N ILE A 16 -6.53 6.17 -4.58
CA ILE A 16 -7.96 5.95 -4.88
C ILE A 16 -8.42 6.84 -6.03
N ALA A 17 -8.12 8.15 -5.98
CA ALA A 17 -8.46 9.08 -7.06
C ALA A 17 -7.80 8.68 -8.40
N GLY A 18 -6.58 8.11 -8.33
CA GLY A 18 -5.90 7.58 -9.51
C GLY A 18 -6.61 6.39 -10.14
N ILE A 19 -7.11 5.43 -9.35
CA ILE A 19 -7.86 4.28 -9.90
C ILE A 19 -9.25 4.66 -10.38
N GLU A 20 -9.91 5.62 -9.74
CA GLU A 20 -11.18 6.17 -10.19
C GLU A 20 -11.08 6.64 -11.64
N GLY A 21 -10.00 7.36 -11.99
CA GLY A 21 -9.73 7.80 -13.36
C GLY A 21 -9.47 6.67 -14.36
N ILE A 22 -9.10 5.47 -13.90
CA ILE A 22 -8.90 4.29 -14.77
C ILE A 22 -10.22 3.58 -15.03
N GLY A 23 -11.03 3.39 -13.99
CA GLY A 23 -12.26 2.59 -14.06
C GLY A 23 -13.50 3.34 -14.53
N ASN A 24 -13.44 4.69 -14.59
CA ASN A 24 -14.56 5.57 -14.95
C ASN A 24 -15.83 5.33 -14.11
N VAL A 25 -15.66 4.82 -12.88
CA VAL A 25 -16.71 4.67 -11.87
C VAL A 25 -16.40 5.67 -10.77
N PRO A 26 -17.25 6.67 -10.53
CA PRO A 26 -17.03 7.63 -9.45
C PRO A 26 -16.94 6.94 -8.09
N ILE A 27 -15.92 7.28 -7.30
CA ILE A 27 -15.70 6.76 -5.94
C ILE A 27 -15.93 7.88 -4.92
N ALA A 28 -16.98 7.75 -4.12
CA ALA A 28 -17.33 8.65 -3.04
C ALA A 28 -16.82 8.09 -1.71
N ILE A 29 -15.91 8.81 -1.05
CA ILE A 29 -15.46 8.48 0.30
C ILE A 29 -16.38 9.17 1.30
N LEU A 30 -17.12 8.37 2.08
CA LEU A 30 -18.10 8.87 3.05
C LEU A 30 -17.41 9.36 4.33
N GLU A 31 -18.12 10.19 5.11
CA GLU A 31 -17.66 10.65 6.41
C GLU A 31 -18.25 9.81 7.54
N ARG A 32 -17.40 9.36 8.48
CA ARG A 32 -17.86 8.79 9.74
C ARG A 32 -18.34 9.92 10.66
N THR A 33 -19.62 9.94 11.01
CA THR A 33 -20.20 10.93 11.94
C THR A 33 -20.36 10.40 13.38
N GLY A 34 -19.75 9.25 13.69
CA GLY A 34 -19.98 8.55 14.96
C GLY A 34 -21.33 7.83 14.97
N ASP A 35 -21.99 7.79 16.13
CA ASP A 35 -23.28 7.08 16.31
C ASP A 35 -24.50 7.87 15.79
N ASP A 36 -24.32 9.14 15.39
CA ASP A 36 -25.41 9.95 14.82
C ASP A 36 -25.69 9.50 13.38
N THR A 37 -26.71 8.65 13.29
CA THR A 37 -27.19 8.02 12.06
C THR A 37 -27.83 9.03 11.12
N GLU A 38 -28.55 10.05 11.63
CA GLU A 38 -29.23 11.03 10.79
C GLU A 38 -28.21 11.99 10.14
N ALA A 39 -27.24 12.45 10.92
CA ALA A 39 -26.12 13.24 10.39
C ALA A 39 -25.28 12.47 9.36
N PHE A 40 -25.08 11.17 9.58
CA PHE A 40 -24.39 10.29 8.63
C PHE A 40 -25.10 10.28 7.28
N TRP A 41 -26.42 10.10 7.29
CA TRP A 41 -27.23 10.02 6.08
C TRP A 41 -27.18 11.32 5.28
N MET A 42 -27.40 12.46 5.93
CA MET A 42 -27.39 13.75 5.24
C MET A 42 -26.03 14.04 4.58
N ARG A 43 -24.92 13.89 5.32
CA ARG A 43 -23.58 14.18 4.77
C ARG A 43 -23.17 13.23 3.66
N SER A 44 -23.49 11.96 3.82
CA SER A 44 -23.19 10.98 2.79
C SER A 44 -24.01 11.24 1.52
N ALA A 45 -25.25 11.71 1.65
CA ALA A 45 -26.05 12.15 0.51
C ALA A 45 -25.40 13.35 -0.20
N GLU A 46 -24.96 14.36 0.56
CA GLU A 46 -24.24 15.52 0.02
C GLU A 46 -22.97 15.11 -0.75
N ILE A 47 -22.19 14.19 -0.20
CA ILE A 47 -20.97 13.67 -0.86
C ILE A 47 -21.32 12.93 -2.15
N LEU A 48 -22.34 12.08 -2.15
CA LEU A 48 -22.78 11.36 -3.35
C LEU A 48 -23.31 12.34 -4.41
N CYS A 49 -24.12 13.33 -4.02
CA CYS A 49 -24.63 14.38 -4.90
C CYS A 49 -23.47 15.16 -5.54
N ALA A 50 -22.49 15.57 -4.73
CA ALA A 50 -21.31 16.28 -5.22
C ALA A 50 -20.47 15.42 -6.17
N LYS A 51 -20.35 14.13 -5.89
CA LYS A 51 -19.56 13.19 -6.69
C LYS A 51 -20.21 12.88 -8.05
N THR A 52 -21.54 12.79 -8.08
CA THR A 52 -22.30 12.37 -9.26
C THR A 52 -22.88 13.54 -10.06
N GLY A 53 -23.03 14.71 -9.44
CA GLY A 53 -23.70 15.87 -10.03
C GLY A 53 -25.23 15.74 -10.07
N ASP A 54 -25.82 14.81 -9.32
CA ASP A 54 -27.27 14.55 -9.30
C ASP A 54 -27.91 14.89 -7.95
N ASN A 55 -29.20 15.28 -7.98
CA ASN A 55 -30.01 15.57 -6.78
C ASN A 55 -30.74 14.33 -6.22
N PHE A 56 -30.51 13.13 -6.77
CA PHE A 56 -31.29 11.92 -6.45
C PHE A 56 -30.71 11.11 -5.28
N CYS A 57 -29.58 11.52 -4.71
CA CYS A 57 -28.80 10.63 -3.84
C CYS A 57 -29.45 10.34 -2.47
N ASP A 58 -30.43 11.14 -2.03
CA ASP A 58 -31.08 10.99 -0.71
C ASP A 58 -31.85 9.66 -0.56
N THR A 59 -32.51 9.17 -1.62
CA THR A 59 -33.32 7.94 -1.53
C THR A 59 -32.48 6.66 -1.49
N ASP A 60 -31.31 6.67 -2.13
CA ASP A 60 -30.37 5.54 -2.10
C ASP A 60 -29.56 5.48 -0.80
N MET A 61 -29.56 6.55 0.01
CA MET A 61 -28.91 6.57 1.32
C MET A 61 -29.51 5.56 2.29
N MET A 62 -30.83 5.34 2.25
CA MET A 62 -31.53 4.37 3.10
C MET A 62 -31.08 2.92 2.90
N VAL A 63 -30.37 2.68 1.80
CA VAL A 63 -29.87 1.36 1.42
C VAL A 63 -28.53 1.07 2.10
N MET A 64 -27.72 2.09 2.38
CA MET A 64 -26.59 1.97 3.31
C MET A 64 -27.20 1.84 4.71
N ARG A 65 -26.84 0.80 5.47
CA ARG A 65 -27.50 0.46 6.76
C ARG A 65 -26.56 0.41 7.94
N ASP A 66 -25.27 0.52 7.66
CA ASP A 66 -24.22 0.40 8.66
C ASP A 66 -23.30 1.60 8.48
N ASN A 67 -23.14 2.40 9.52
CA ASN A 67 -22.18 3.49 9.62
C ASN A 67 -21.17 3.23 10.75
N THR A 68 -21.31 2.10 11.43
CA THR A 68 -20.57 1.76 12.63
C THR A 68 -19.47 0.74 12.36
N ASN A 69 -19.59 -0.08 11.31
CA ASN A 69 -18.62 -1.14 10.99
C ASN A 69 -17.18 -0.62 10.96
N PRO A 70 -16.35 -0.97 11.97
CA PRO A 70 -15.00 -0.41 12.13
C PRO A 70 -14.03 -0.80 11.01
N LEU A 71 -14.32 -1.87 10.25
CA LEU A 71 -13.53 -2.28 9.09
C LEU A 71 -13.85 -1.46 7.83
N GLY A 72 -14.89 -0.62 7.88
CA GLY A 72 -15.44 0.05 6.71
C GLY A 72 -16.14 -0.93 5.78
N PHE A 73 -16.62 -0.42 4.66
CA PHE A 73 -17.14 -1.21 3.54
C PHE A 73 -17.20 -0.36 2.28
N MET A 74 -17.37 -1.03 1.14
CA MET A 74 -17.82 -0.40 -0.08
C MET A 74 -19.24 -0.85 -0.43
N ARG A 75 -19.98 0.01 -1.13
CA ARG A 75 -21.24 -0.36 -1.80
C ARG A 75 -21.34 0.28 -3.17
N MET A 76 -21.61 -0.54 -4.18
CA MET A 76 -22.03 -0.04 -5.50
C MET A 76 -23.50 0.38 -5.43
N ILE A 77 -23.75 1.66 -5.68
CA ILE A 77 -25.08 2.24 -5.79
C ILE A 77 -25.36 2.43 -7.28
N THR A 78 -26.48 1.88 -7.75
CA THR A 78 -26.95 2.02 -9.12
C THR A 78 -28.31 2.68 -9.09
N TYR A 79 -28.46 3.78 -9.82
CA TYR A 79 -29.70 4.55 -9.85
C TYR A 79 -30.01 5.01 -11.26
N VAL A 80 -31.25 5.42 -11.48
CA VAL A 80 -31.74 5.91 -12.77
C VAL A 80 -31.78 7.44 -12.71
N GLY A 81 -30.99 8.08 -13.57
CA GLY A 81 -30.95 9.53 -13.70
C GLY A 81 -32.25 10.10 -14.26
N PRO A 82 -32.41 11.44 -14.23
CA PRO A 82 -33.63 12.12 -14.66
C PRO A 82 -34.03 11.85 -16.13
N LYS A 83 -33.10 11.40 -16.98
CA LYS A 83 -33.34 11.11 -18.40
C LYS A 83 -33.40 9.60 -18.68
N GLY A 84 -33.52 8.77 -17.65
CA GLY A 84 -33.64 7.31 -17.78
C GLY A 84 -32.29 6.58 -17.94
N GLU A 85 -31.16 7.29 -17.85
CA GLU A 85 -29.83 6.69 -17.89
C GLU A 85 -29.49 5.99 -16.57
N GLN A 86 -28.92 4.78 -16.62
CA GLN A 86 -28.38 4.15 -15.42
C GLN A 86 -27.03 4.76 -15.08
N LYS A 87 -26.87 5.21 -13.83
CA LYS A 87 -25.63 5.72 -13.28
C LYS A 87 -25.16 4.81 -12.16
N ARG A 88 -23.84 4.73 -11.99
CA ARG A 88 -23.19 3.92 -10.96
C ARG A 88 -22.23 4.80 -10.18
N VAL A 89 -22.28 4.70 -8.86
CA VAL A 89 -21.32 5.33 -7.95
C VAL A 89 -20.91 4.30 -6.90
N CYS A 90 -19.63 4.26 -6.57
CA CYS A 90 -19.16 3.47 -5.44
C CYS A 90 -19.10 4.34 -4.20
N ALA A 91 -19.86 3.99 -3.18
CA ALA A 91 -19.76 4.60 -1.86
C ALA A 91 -18.81 3.78 -0.99
N VAL A 92 -17.80 4.40 -0.41
CA VAL A 92 -16.84 3.76 0.49
C VAL A 92 -16.98 4.40 1.87
N LEU A 93 -17.45 3.63 2.85
CA LEU A 93 -17.30 4.01 4.26
C LEU A 93 -15.86 3.69 4.68
N PRO A 94 -15.06 4.68 5.11
CA PRO A 94 -13.72 4.41 5.57
C PRO A 94 -13.72 3.55 6.85
N PRO A 95 -12.69 2.70 7.05
CA PRO A 95 -12.42 2.07 8.34
C PRO A 95 -12.22 3.14 9.43
N SER A 96 -12.39 2.76 10.69
CA SER A 96 -12.03 3.64 11.81
C SER A 96 -10.51 3.88 11.81
N GLU A 97 -10.06 5.12 12.06
CA GLU A 97 -8.61 5.43 12.10
C GLU A 97 -7.86 4.63 13.18
N ASP A 98 -8.57 4.28 14.26
CA ASP A 98 -8.12 3.44 15.37
C ASP A 98 -8.55 1.97 15.23
N VAL A 99 -8.87 1.52 14.00
CA VAL A 99 -9.32 0.15 13.76
C VAL A 99 -8.34 -0.83 14.39
N SER A 100 -8.90 -1.74 15.20
CA SER A 100 -8.10 -2.74 15.88
C SER A 100 -7.42 -3.65 14.87
N PRO A 101 -6.09 -3.80 14.92
CA PRO A 101 -5.38 -4.75 14.07
C PRO A 101 -5.84 -6.18 14.23
N ALA A 102 -6.23 -6.55 15.45
CA ALA A 102 -6.78 -7.84 15.78
C ALA A 102 -8.13 -8.10 15.08
N LEU A 103 -9.00 -7.10 15.11
CA LEU A 103 -10.30 -7.15 14.45
C LEU A 103 -10.10 -7.25 12.93
N THR A 104 -9.17 -6.47 12.39
CA THR A 104 -8.79 -6.53 10.99
C THR A 104 -8.28 -7.91 10.63
N ALA A 105 -7.29 -8.43 11.36
CA ALA A 105 -6.73 -9.76 11.16
C ALA A 105 -7.82 -10.84 11.22
N THR A 106 -8.72 -10.79 12.21
CA THR A 106 -9.85 -11.72 12.31
C THR A 106 -10.75 -11.63 11.08
N GLY A 107 -11.20 -10.43 10.72
CA GLY A 107 -12.09 -10.20 9.57
C GLY A 107 -11.48 -10.57 8.22
N VAL A 108 -10.16 -10.43 8.07
CA VAL A 108 -9.45 -10.71 6.81
C VAL A 108 -8.78 -12.09 6.78
N SER A 109 -8.68 -12.81 7.90
CA SER A 109 -7.88 -14.05 8.03
C SER A 109 -8.33 -15.22 7.14
N ALA A 110 -9.51 -15.17 6.53
CA ALA A 110 -10.06 -16.30 5.77
C ALA A 110 -9.96 -17.67 6.52
N GLY A 111 -9.98 -17.64 7.86
CA GLY A 111 -9.87 -18.84 8.71
C GLY A 111 -8.44 -19.27 9.09
N ASN A 112 -7.40 -18.53 8.72
CA ASN A 112 -6.02 -18.85 9.08
C ASN A 112 -5.69 -18.57 10.55
N THR A 113 -4.81 -19.41 11.12
CA THR A 113 -4.17 -19.15 12.41
C THR A 113 -3.03 -18.16 12.24
N TYR A 114 -2.87 -17.27 13.19
CA TYR A 114 -1.84 -16.26 13.14
C TYR A 114 -1.31 -15.83 14.51
N SER A 115 -0.09 -15.29 14.53
CA SER A 115 0.51 -14.74 15.74
C SER A 115 0.03 -13.30 15.99
N TRP A 116 -0.30 -13.01 17.25
CA TRP A 116 -0.63 -11.67 17.73
C TRP A 116 0.58 -10.72 17.69
N GLU A 117 1.80 -11.28 17.69
CA GLU A 117 3.05 -10.53 17.60
C GLU A 117 3.31 -10.00 16.18
N ASP A 118 2.65 -10.57 15.17
CA ASP A 118 2.83 -10.19 13.76
C ASP A 118 1.73 -9.23 13.26
N LEU A 119 0.88 -8.66 14.13
CA LEU A 119 -0.26 -7.83 13.70
C LEU A 119 0.16 -6.53 12.98
N PRO A 120 -0.62 -6.08 11.97
CA PRO A 120 -0.33 -4.82 11.30
C PRO A 120 -0.57 -3.66 12.27
N THR A 121 -0.01 -2.49 12.01
CA THR A 121 -0.40 -1.30 12.76
C THR A 121 -1.83 -0.88 12.38
N SER A 122 -2.54 -0.15 13.24
CA SER A 122 -3.87 0.40 12.90
C SER A 122 -3.83 1.24 11.63
N GLN A 123 -2.73 1.96 11.40
CA GLN A 123 -2.51 2.74 10.18
C GLN A 123 -2.41 1.83 8.95
N ALA A 124 -1.61 0.75 9.01
CA ALA A 124 -1.49 -0.19 7.91
C ALA A 124 -2.82 -0.92 7.63
N ALA A 125 -3.55 -1.29 8.69
CA ALA A 125 -4.90 -1.85 8.58
C ALA A 125 -5.87 -0.90 7.88
N TRP A 126 -5.90 0.37 8.30
CA TRP A 126 -6.74 1.39 7.67
C TRP A 126 -6.44 1.55 6.19
N VAL A 127 -5.16 1.73 5.83
CA VAL A 127 -4.74 1.91 4.43
C VAL A 127 -5.11 0.70 3.59
N TRP A 128 -4.83 -0.50 4.08
CA TRP A 128 -5.12 -1.73 3.36
C TRP A 128 -6.62 -1.90 3.10
N LEU A 129 -7.46 -1.74 4.14
CA LEU A 129 -8.91 -1.84 4.02
C LEU A 129 -9.50 -0.77 3.10
N MET A 130 -9.00 0.47 3.17
CA MET A 130 -9.41 1.55 2.26
C MET A 130 -9.12 1.23 0.80
N LEU A 131 -7.89 0.82 0.50
CA LEU A 131 -7.47 0.50 -0.86
C LEU A 131 -8.20 -0.74 -1.39
N GLN A 132 -8.45 -1.73 -0.54
CA GLN A 132 -9.20 -2.93 -0.91
C GLN A 132 -10.65 -2.58 -1.28
N ASN A 133 -11.35 -1.86 -0.40
CA ASN A 133 -12.73 -1.41 -0.64
C ASN A 133 -12.83 -0.55 -1.92
N ALA A 134 -11.87 0.35 -2.13
CA ALA A 134 -11.82 1.18 -3.32
C ALA A 134 -11.53 0.38 -4.60
N ALA A 135 -10.68 -0.65 -4.53
CA ALA A 135 -10.40 -1.51 -5.68
C ALA A 135 -11.64 -2.32 -6.09
N HIS A 136 -12.43 -2.79 -5.12
CA HIS A 136 -13.68 -3.49 -5.37
C HIS A 136 -14.75 -2.64 -6.07
N CYS A 137 -14.66 -1.31 -5.97
CA CYS A 137 -15.53 -0.40 -6.72
C CYS A 137 -15.45 -0.59 -8.24
N LEU A 138 -14.34 -1.12 -8.75
CA LEU A 138 -14.10 -1.34 -10.17
C LEU A 138 -14.43 -2.77 -10.61
N ASP A 139 -14.99 -3.58 -9.72
CA ASP A 139 -15.39 -4.95 -10.02
C ASP A 139 -16.62 -4.98 -10.94
N GLY A 140 -16.60 -5.93 -11.88
CA GLY A 140 -17.66 -6.09 -12.87
C GLY A 140 -18.80 -6.94 -12.36
N ASN A 141 -18.50 -8.21 -12.04
CA ASN A 141 -19.49 -9.21 -11.68
C ASN A 141 -19.27 -9.80 -10.27
N GLY A 142 -18.18 -9.43 -9.59
CA GLY A 142 -17.73 -10.06 -8.37
C GLY A 142 -17.16 -11.46 -8.62
N GLY A 143 -16.28 -11.92 -7.74
CA GLY A 143 -15.72 -13.27 -7.77
C GLY A 143 -14.22 -13.31 -7.44
N VAL A 144 -13.67 -14.53 -7.43
CA VAL A 144 -12.31 -14.80 -6.92
C VAL A 144 -11.22 -13.98 -7.63
N SER A 145 -11.34 -13.72 -8.94
CA SER A 145 -10.39 -12.87 -9.66
C SER A 145 -10.44 -11.41 -9.19
N ASP A 146 -11.64 -10.89 -8.98
CA ASP A 146 -11.84 -9.51 -8.52
C ASP A 146 -11.31 -9.37 -7.08
N ASP A 147 -11.59 -10.34 -6.20
CA ASP A 147 -11.03 -10.41 -4.84
C ASP A 147 -9.51 -10.45 -4.85
N LYS A 148 -8.90 -11.32 -5.68
CA LYS A 148 -7.43 -11.40 -5.83
C LYS A 148 -6.84 -10.07 -6.28
N ARG A 149 -7.49 -9.35 -7.21
CA ARG A 149 -7.03 -8.05 -7.68
C ARG A 149 -7.09 -7.01 -6.57
N ALA A 150 -8.20 -6.91 -5.86
CA ALA A 150 -8.38 -5.94 -4.78
C ALA A 150 -7.36 -6.16 -3.65
N ASP A 151 -7.14 -7.42 -3.29
CA ASP A 151 -6.12 -7.87 -2.33
C ASP A 151 -4.69 -7.49 -2.77
N ALA A 152 -4.33 -7.78 -4.02
CA ALA A 152 -3.03 -7.40 -4.58
C ALA A 152 -2.84 -5.89 -4.63
N PHE A 153 -3.87 -5.14 -5.04
CA PHE A 153 -3.86 -3.68 -5.12
C PHE A 153 -3.64 -3.07 -3.73
N ALA A 154 -4.42 -3.50 -2.74
CA ALA A 154 -4.32 -3.04 -1.36
C ALA A 154 -2.95 -3.35 -0.77
N THR A 155 -2.43 -4.55 -0.98
CA THR A 155 -1.14 -4.97 -0.42
C THR A 155 0.03 -4.21 -1.04
N LEU A 156 0.07 -4.10 -2.38
CA LEU A 156 1.12 -3.36 -3.08
C LEU A 156 1.05 -1.86 -2.76
N GLY A 157 -0.15 -1.27 -2.75
CA GLY A 157 -0.34 0.15 -2.40
C GLY A 157 0.09 0.44 -0.97
N THR A 158 -0.30 -0.39 0.00
CA THR A 158 0.12 -0.25 1.41
C THR A 158 1.64 -0.32 1.52
N THR A 159 2.29 -1.28 0.84
CA THR A 159 3.74 -1.44 0.87
C THR A 159 4.46 -0.16 0.41
N LEU A 160 4.00 0.44 -0.68
CA LEU A 160 4.61 1.63 -1.28
C LEU A 160 4.25 2.93 -0.55
N ILE A 161 3.12 2.98 0.17
CA ILE A 161 2.75 4.11 1.01
C ILE A 161 3.66 4.17 2.25
N PHE A 162 3.83 3.05 2.95
CA PHE A 162 4.63 3.03 4.18
C PHE A 162 6.13 2.96 3.93
N GLY A 163 6.57 2.22 2.90
CA GLY A 163 7.99 2.07 2.57
C GLY A 163 8.84 1.66 3.78
N ASP A 164 8.40 0.66 4.54
CA ASP A 164 9.06 0.24 5.77
C ASP A 164 10.35 -0.53 5.49
N PRO A 165 11.53 -0.04 5.92
CA PRO A 165 12.81 -0.72 5.70
C PRO A 165 13.09 -1.95 6.53
N GLY A 166 12.20 -2.30 7.46
CA GLY A 166 12.31 -3.51 8.27
C GLY A 166 12.54 -4.78 7.46
N PHE A 167 11.97 -4.92 6.25
CA PHE A 167 12.14 -6.14 5.44
C PHE A 167 13.58 -6.37 4.94
N ALA A 168 14.42 -5.34 4.94
CA ALA A 168 15.82 -5.48 4.57
C ALA A 168 16.62 -6.22 5.66
N ALA A 169 16.17 -6.19 6.92
CA ALA A 169 16.85 -6.86 8.02
C ALA A 169 16.60 -8.40 8.01
N PRO A 170 17.53 -9.21 8.58
CA PRO A 170 17.30 -10.64 8.77
C PRO A 170 16.02 -10.91 9.58
N GLY A 171 15.09 -11.69 9.01
CA GLY A 171 13.81 -12.03 9.65
C GLY A 171 12.79 -10.89 9.72
N GLY A 172 13.13 -9.71 9.20
CA GLY A 172 12.21 -8.59 9.14
C GLY A 172 11.13 -8.77 8.07
N LYS A 173 9.95 -8.21 8.32
CA LYS A 173 8.79 -8.27 7.42
C LYS A 173 8.20 -6.88 7.28
N SER A 174 7.69 -6.53 6.11
CA SER A 174 6.89 -5.30 5.97
C SER A 174 5.50 -5.49 6.60
N PRO A 175 4.86 -4.42 7.09
CA PRO A 175 3.48 -4.45 7.58
C PRO A 175 2.47 -4.93 6.53
N SER A 176 2.80 -4.85 5.24
CA SER A 176 1.92 -5.31 4.16
C SER A 176 2.01 -6.82 3.92
N ARG A 177 3.19 -7.42 4.11
CA ARG A 177 3.41 -8.86 4.01
C ARG A 177 2.58 -9.65 5.02
N VAL A 178 2.41 -9.04 6.19
CA VAL A 178 1.57 -9.52 7.28
C VAL A 178 0.13 -9.85 6.79
N PHE A 179 -0.47 -9.04 5.91
CA PHE A 179 -1.77 -9.36 5.28
C PHE A 179 -1.74 -10.58 4.36
N GLY A 180 -0.59 -10.92 3.77
CA GLY A 180 -0.42 -12.13 2.96
C GLY A 180 -0.37 -13.42 3.78
N TYR A 181 0.02 -13.35 5.05
CA TYR A 181 -0.08 -14.49 5.96
C TYR A 181 -1.53 -14.70 6.42
N TYR A 182 -2.22 -13.63 6.82
CA TYR A 182 -3.61 -13.76 7.27
C TYR A 182 -4.54 -14.19 6.14
N ARG A 183 -4.54 -13.53 4.98
CA ARG A 183 -5.50 -13.83 3.89
C ARG A 183 -5.32 -15.21 3.25
N ASN A 184 -4.23 -15.93 3.55
CA ASN A 184 -3.75 -17.08 2.77
C ASN A 184 -3.64 -16.80 1.26
N SER A 185 -3.44 -15.54 0.89
CA SER A 185 -3.61 -15.10 -0.49
C SER A 185 -2.27 -15.06 -1.20
N GLU A 186 -2.12 -15.88 -2.24
CA GLU A 186 -0.96 -15.83 -3.14
C GLU A 186 -0.82 -14.42 -3.76
N ALA A 187 -1.95 -13.78 -4.07
CA ALA A 187 -1.99 -12.43 -4.61
C ALA A 187 -1.38 -11.40 -3.63
N ASN A 188 -1.72 -11.50 -2.33
CA ASN A 188 -1.10 -10.66 -1.30
C ASN A 188 0.40 -10.93 -1.16
N ARG A 189 0.81 -12.20 -1.09
CA ARG A 189 2.23 -12.55 -0.93
C ARG A 189 3.06 -12.04 -2.11
N TRP A 190 2.57 -12.24 -3.32
CA TRP A 190 3.20 -11.71 -4.52
C TRP A 190 3.25 -10.18 -4.52
N ALA A 191 2.16 -9.51 -4.14
CA ALA A 191 2.08 -8.05 -4.13
C ALA A 191 3.02 -7.43 -3.10
N ALA A 192 3.13 -8.03 -1.90
CA ALA A 192 4.09 -7.63 -0.90
C ALA A 192 5.53 -7.82 -1.41
N ASN A 193 5.83 -8.99 -1.98
CA ASN A 193 7.13 -9.28 -2.61
C ASN A 193 7.50 -8.27 -3.71
N LEU A 194 6.55 -7.92 -4.59
CA LEU A 194 6.78 -6.91 -5.62
C LEU A 194 7.04 -5.53 -5.03
N GLY A 195 6.24 -5.11 -4.05
CA GLY A 195 6.41 -3.83 -3.38
C GLY A 195 7.77 -3.74 -2.67
N GLU A 196 8.13 -4.78 -1.91
CA GLU A 196 9.42 -4.86 -1.23
C GLU A 196 10.59 -4.89 -2.22
N ARG A 197 10.47 -5.54 -3.39
CA ARG A 197 11.50 -5.48 -4.43
C ARG A 197 11.71 -4.06 -4.95
N ILE A 198 10.63 -3.32 -5.19
CA ILE A 198 10.70 -1.90 -5.60
C ILE A 198 11.43 -1.09 -4.53
N LEU A 199 11.06 -1.28 -3.27
CA LEU A 199 11.71 -0.61 -2.13
C LEU A 199 13.19 -1.00 -2.02
N LEU A 200 13.53 -2.27 -2.26
CA LEU A 200 14.89 -2.80 -2.21
C LEU A 200 15.76 -2.12 -3.27
N ASP A 201 15.28 -2.04 -4.52
CA ASP A 201 15.99 -1.33 -5.59
C ASP A 201 16.15 0.16 -5.29
N THR A 202 15.10 0.82 -4.79
CA THR A 202 15.16 2.23 -4.38
C THR A 202 16.22 2.45 -3.28
N TRP A 203 16.25 1.64 -2.23
CA TRP A 203 17.21 1.85 -1.15
C TRP A 203 18.62 1.43 -1.47
N LYS A 204 18.83 0.45 -2.35
CA LYS A 204 20.18 0.19 -2.87
C LYS A 204 20.73 1.43 -3.59
N ALA A 205 19.91 2.09 -4.42
CA ALA A 205 20.31 3.33 -5.07
C ALA A 205 20.60 4.47 -4.07
N GLU A 206 19.77 4.62 -3.04
CA GLU A 206 19.99 5.63 -1.99
C GLU A 206 21.23 5.35 -1.13
N ALA A 207 21.45 4.08 -0.76
CA ALA A 207 22.63 3.65 -0.02
C ALA A 207 23.91 3.90 -0.82
N VAL A 208 23.91 3.58 -2.13
CA VAL A 208 25.00 3.92 -3.05
C VAL A 208 25.25 5.42 -3.02
N ALA A 209 24.24 6.26 -3.27
CA ALA A 209 24.41 7.71 -3.32
C ALA A 209 24.98 8.27 -2.01
N ALA A 210 24.44 7.84 -0.86
CA ALA A 210 24.89 8.29 0.45
C ALA A 210 26.33 7.83 0.78
N ALA A 211 26.66 6.57 0.49
CA ALA A 211 27.99 6.04 0.76
C ALA A 211 29.05 6.61 -0.18
N GLN A 212 28.72 6.84 -1.46
CA GLN A 212 29.60 7.54 -2.41
C GLN A 212 29.93 8.95 -1.92
N ALA A 213 28.92 9.71 -1.47
CA ALA A 213 29.10 11.06 -0.95
C ALA A 213 30.01 11.12 0.28
N ARG A 214 29.99 10.08 1.13
CA ARG A 214 30.83 10.01 2.36
C ARG A 214 32.25 9.55 2.10
N THR A 215 32.43 8.60 1.19
CA THR A 215 33.70 7.90 1.01
C THR A 215 34.50 8.37 -0.22
N GLY A 216 33.87 9.12 -1.13
CA GLY A 216 34.47 9.54 -2.41
C GLY A 216 34.75 8.38 -3.37
N CYS A 217 34.13 7.24 -3.11
CA CYS A 217 34.51 5.93 -3.61
C CYS A 217 33.43 5.42 -4.57
N THR A 218 33.79 4.70 -5.65
CA THR A 218 32.79 4.26 -6.65
C THR A 218 31.99 3.07 -6.13
N LEU A 219 30.68 3.21 -6.04
CA LEU A 219 29.75 2.14 -5.62
C LEU A 219 28.69 1.88 -6.69
N THR A 220 28.29 0.64 -6.86
CA THR A 220 27.16 0.27 -7.75
C THR A 220 26.12 -0.53 -7.00
N ALA A 221 24.85 -0.36 -7.39
CA ALA A 221 23.76 -1.21 -6.94
C ALA A 221 23.51 -2.30 -7.98
N ASP A 222 23.55 -3.56 -7.55
CA ASP A 222 23.14 -4.66 -8.41
C ASP A 222 21.61 -4.67 -8.54
N ALA A 223 21.08 -4.99 -9.72
CA ALA A 223 19.64 -5.10 -9.91
C ALA A 223 19.05 -6.25 -9.09
N SER A 224 17.88 -6.04 -8.47
CA SER A 224 17.23 -7.11 -7.71
C SER A 224 16.88 -8.29 -8.62
N SER A 225 17.35 -9.48 -8.26
CA SER A 225 17.21 -10.69 -9.08
C SER A 225 16.07 -11.60 -8.64
N ARG A 226 15.61 -11.47 -7.38
CA ARG A 226 14.55 -12.29 -6.79
C ARG A 226 13.31 -11.46 -6.47
N LEU A 227 12.15 -12.04 -6.73
CA LEU A 227 10.88 -11.49 -6.28
C LEU A 227 10.59 -11.88 -4.83
N ASP A 228 11.01 -13.07 -4.40
CA ASP A 228 10.78 -13.56 -3.03
C ASP A 228 11.81 -12.96 -2.07
N VAL A 229 11.50 -11.78 -1.55
CA VAL A 229 12.45 -10.93 -0.82
C VAL A 229 12.84 -11.51 0.53
N ASP A 230 11.99 -12.33 1.14
CA ASP A 230 12.21 -13.03 2.41
C ASP A 230 13.17 -14.22 2.29
N GLN A 231 13.29 -14.84 1.10
CA GLN A 231 14.25 -15.91 0.83
C GLN A 231 15.65 -15.41 0.47
N ILE A 232 15.87 -14.10 0.45
CA ILE A 232 17.17 -13.55 0.14
C ILE A 232 18.07 -13.72 1.37
N PRO A 233 19.21 -14.43 1.26
CA PRO A 233 20.16 -14.55 2.36
C PRO A 233 20.65 -13.15 2.75
N ARG A 234 20.60 -12.82 4.04
CA ARG A 234 21.14 -11.55 4.56
C ARG A 234 22.54 -11.78 5.08
N ASP A 235 23.52 -11.11 4.48
CA ASP A 235 24.91 -11.29 4.85
C ASP A 235 25.17 -10.72 6.24
N ALA A 236 25.84 -11.48 7.11
CA ALA A 236 26.15 -10.98 8.45
C ALA A 236 27.06 -9.75 8.43
N GLN A 237 27.90 -9.61 7.39
CA GLN A 237 28.80 -8.49 7.15
C GLN A 237 28.98 -8.29 5.65
N ILE A 238 29.35 -7.08 5.24
CA ILE A 238 29.69 -6.79 3.84
C ILE A 238 30.99 -7.55 3.50
N ALA A 239 30.94 -8.38 2.46
CA ALA A 239 32.13 -9.10 2.00
C ALA A 239 33.26 -8.13 1.68
N ALA A 240 34.50 -8.51 1.96
CA ALA A 240 35.67 -7.67 1.66
C ALA A 240 35.66 -7.22 0.19
N ALA A 241 35.24 -8.07 -0.74
CA ALA A 241 35.12 -7.75 -2.17
C ALA A 241 34.04 -6.71 -2.54
N ASP A 242 33.10 -6.43 -1.64
CA ASP A 242 32.01 -5.47 -1.85
C ASP A 242 32.19 -4.17 -1.07
N VAL A 243 33.12 -4.12 -0.11
CA VAL A 243 33.50 -2.88 0.60
C VAL A 243 34.23 -1.95 -0.35
N CYS A 244 33.81 -0.68 -0.41
CA CYS A 244 34.54 0.32 -1.19
C CYS A 244 35.83 0.71 -0.49
N VAL A 245 36.93 0.78 -1.24
CA VAL A 245 38.25 1.20 -0.74
C VAL A 245 38.69 2.47 -1.47
N PRO A 246 38.86 3.61 -0.76
CA PRO A 246 39.34 4.85 -1.36
C PRO A 246 40.78 4.73 -1.86
N ALA A 247 41.16 5.56 -2.82
CA ALA A 247 42.49 5.52 -3.45
C ALA A 247 43.69 5.62 -2.48
N GLY A 248 43.50 6.12 -1.27
CA GLY A 248 44.55 6.26 -0.24
C GLY A 248 44.75 5.08 0.72
N GLN A 249 43.92 4.02 0.66
CA GLN A 249 44.00 2.89 1.60
C GLN A 249 44.13 1.53 0.88
N GLY A 250 45.26 1.31 0.17
CA GLY A 250 45.49 0.04 -0.53
C GLY A 250 45.00 0.00 -1.98
N GLY A 251 44.65 1.16 -2.55
CA GLY A 251 44.26 1.35 -3.95
C GLY A 251 42.75 1.43 -4.17
N PRO A 252 42.27 2.16 -5.19
CA PRO A 252 40.85 2.36 -5.41
C PRO A 252 40.19 1.04 -5.82
N ARG A 253 39.19 0.59 -5.07
CA ARG A 253 38.37 -0.57 -5.44
C ARG A 253 36.88 -0.22 -5.34
N PRO A 254 36.09 -0.46 -6.39
CA PRO A 254 34.66 -0.23 -6.33
C PRO A 254 34.01 -1.18 -5.32
N GLY A 255 32.98 -0.70 -4.64
CA GLY A 255 32.12 -1.54 -3.81
C GLY A 255 30.77 -1.82 -4.47
N ARG A 256 30.01 -2.74 -3.89
CA ARG A 256 28.73 -3.19 -4.43
C ARG A 256 27.67 -3.28 -3.34
N VAL A 257 26.47 -2.82 -3.68
CA VAL A 257 25.27 -3.03 -2.87
C VAL A 257 24.40 -4.06 -3.58
N THR A 258 24.16 -5.18 -2.91
CA THR A 258 23.40 -6.33 -3.39
C THR A 258 22.15 -6.51 -2.54
N ASP A 259 21.24 -7.37 -2.99
CA ASP A 259 20.05 -7.73 -2.20
C ASP A 259 20.40 -8.32 -0.82
N SER A 260 21.55 -9.01 -0.73
CA SER A 260 22.01 -9.71 0.47
C SER A 260 22.72 -8.80 1.47
N ASN A 261 23.47 -7.80 0.98
CA ASN A 261 24.31 -6.95 1.82
C ASN A 261 23.70 -5.56 2.11
N LEU A 262 22.57 -5.20 1.50
CA LEU A 262 21.91 -3.89 1.70
C LEU A 262 21.69 -3.57 3.19
N TRP A 263 21.24 -4.54 4.00
CA TRP A 263 21.00 -4.31 5.42
C TRP A 263 22.26 -3.85 6.15
N ALA A 264 23.41 -4.44 5.82
CA ALA A 264 24.69 -4.09 6.42
C ALA A 264 25.11 -2.68 5.98
N TRP A 265 24.88 -2.33 4.71
CA TRP A 265 25.05 -0.96 4.22
C TRP A 265 24.15 0.06 4.93
N MET A 266 22.94 -0.32 5.35
CA MET A 266 22.01 0.60 6.01
C MET A 266 22.31 0.78 7.50
N TYR A 267 22.77 -0.27 8.19
CA TYR A 267 22.73 -0.32 9.64
C TYR A 267 24.07 -0.62 10.34
N GLN A 268 25.09 -1.15 9.65
CA GLN A 268 26.37 -1.48 10.29
C GLN A 268 27.39 -0.34 10.21
N SER A 269 27.98 0.05 11.34
CA SER A 269 29.12 0.97 11.39
C SER A 269 30.41 0.30 10.88
N PRO A 270 31.34 0.99 10.18
CA PRO A 270 31.39 2.42 9.85
C PRO A 270 30.76 2.79 8.50
N VAL A 271 30.25 1.80 7.77
CA VAL A 271 29.73 1.94 6.39
C VAL A 271 28.25 2.34 6.33
N GLY A 272 27.56 2.32 7.48
CA GLY A 272 26.12 2.50 7.62
C GLY A 272 25.60 3.83 7.09
N ALA A 273 24.83 3.79 6.01
CA ALA A 273 24.07 4.88 5.45
C ALA A 273 22.57 4.57 5.60
N PRO A 274 21.92 5.02 6.69
CA PRO A 274 20.51 4.75 6.89
C PRO A 274 19.70 5.36 5.72
N PRO A 275 18.57 4.73 5.34
CA PRO A 275 17.70 5.25 4.29
C PRO A 275 17.27 6.68 4.60
N GLN A 276 17.04 7.46 3.54
CA GLN A 276 16.41 8.76 3.69
C GLN A 276 15.00 8.61 4.26
N PRO A 277 14.49 9.60 5.02
CA PRO A 277 13.11 9.60 5.48
C PRO A 277 12.13 9.24 4.35
N TRP A 278 11.27 8.27 4.61
CA TRP A 278 10.34 7.80 3.59
C TRP A 278 9.27 8.86 3.32
N THR A 279 9.03 9.14 2.04
CA THR A 279 7.86 9.88 1.57
C THR A 279 6.99 8.90 0.80
N PRO A 280 5.68 8.80 1.09
CA PRO A 280 4.79 7.86 0.42
C PRO A 280 4.94 7.92 -1.10
N LEU A 281 5.12 6.75 -1.72
CA LEU A 281 5.18 6.59 -3.17
C LEU A 281 6.35 7.35 -3.84
N LYS A 282 7.43 7.72 -3.12
CA LYS A 282 8.57 8.49 -3.67
C LYS A 282 9.28 7.86 -4.88
N THR A 283 9.10 6.56 -5.09
CA THR A 283 9.66 5.85 -6.25
C THR A 283 8.99 6.25 -7.58
N PHE A 284 7.82 6.88 -7.53
CA PHE A 284 7.05 7.24 -8.72
C PHE A 284 7.12 8.74 -9.01
N GLN A 285 7.10 9.09 -10.29
CA GLN A 285 7.11 10.50 -10.75
C GLN A 285 5.85 11.27 -10.35
N SER A 286 4.73 10.56 -10.18
CA SER A 286 3.46 11.13 -9.72
C SER A 286 2.60 10.06 -9.04
N LEU A 287 1.62 10.51 -8.25
CA LEU A 287 0.68 9.62 -7.57
C LEU A 287 -0.24 8.90 -8.56
N GLN A 288 -0.59 9.54 -9.68
CA GLN A 288 -1.32 8.91 -10.79
C GLN A 288 -0.50 7.81 -11.46
N ALA A 289 0.80 8.03 -11.69
CA ALA A 289 1.67 7.00 -12.23
C ALA A 289 1.78 5.80 -11.27
N ALA A 290 1.84 6.07 -9.96
CA ALA A 290 1.79 5.02 -8.95
C ALA A 290 0.47 4.25 -9.01
N ALA A 291 -0.69 4.93 -9.02
CA ALA A 291 -2.00 4.27 -9.07
C ALA A 291 -2.17 3.40 -10.32
N ALA A 292 -1.78 3.92 -11.49
CA ALA A 292 -1.81 3.17 -12.75
C ALA A 292 -0.92 1.93 -12.70
N TYR A 293 0.30 2.06 -12.18
CA TYR A 293 1.23 0.95 -12.02
C TYR A 293 0.65 -0.12 -11.07
N VAL A 294 0.21 0.28 -9.87
CA VAL A 294 -0.32 -0.65 -8.87
C VAL A 294 -1.55 -1.39 -9.42
N TRP A 295 -2.47 -0.68 -10.08
CA TRP A 295 -3.64 -1.27 -10.72
C TRP A 295 -3.27 -2.27 -11.83
N GLN A 296 -2.34 -1.90 -12.71
CA GLN A 296 -1.88 -2.77 -13.80
C GLN A 296 -1.26 -4.06 -13.26
N GLN A 297 -0.42 -3.99 -12.24
CA GLN A 297 0.23 -5.15 -11.64
C GLN A 297 -0.79 -6.06 -10.93
N ALA A 298 -1.73 -5.47 -10.18
CA ALA A 298 -2.81 -6.21 -9.55
C ALA A 298 -3.71 -6.93 -10.57
N GLY A 299 -4.06 -6.27 -11.68
CA GLY A 299 -4.86 -6.87 -12.75
C GLY A 299 -4.13 -7.95 -13.57
N ALA A 300 -2.80 -7.93 -13.61
CA ALA A 300 -2.01 -9.00 -14.24
C ALA A 300 -2.00 -10.28 -13.39
N LEU A 301 -2.05 -10.13 -12.06
CA LEU A 301 -2.14 -11.24 -11.11
C LEU A 301 -3.51 -11.92 -11.12
N SER A 302 -4.59 -11.15 -11.20
CA SER A 302 -5.95 -11.71 -11.10
C SER A 302 -6.30 -12.71 -12.20
N LYS A 303 -5.58 -12.64 -13.33
CA LYS A 303 -5.72 -13.52 -14.49
C LYS A 303 -4.90 -14.82 -14.39
N ARG A 304 -4.16 -15.00 -13.29
CA ARG A 304 -3.38 -16.21 -12.99
C ARG A 304 -4.13 -17.08 -11.97
#